data_AF-A0A7G9YDK7-F1
#
_entry.id   AF-A0A7G9YDK7-F1
#
_cell.length_a   1.000
_cell.length_b   1.000
_cell.length_c   1.000
_cell.angle_alpha   90.00
_cell.angle_beta   90.00
_cell.angle_gamma   90.00
#
_symmetry.space_group_name_H-M   'P 1'
#
loop_
_entity.id
_entity.type
_entity.pdbx_description
1 polymer ?
#
loop_
_entity_poly.entity_id
_entity_poly.type
_entity_poly.pdbx_seq_one_letter_code
_entity_poly.pdbx_strand_id
1 'polypeptide(L)'
;MDINDVHIRTPVIKITSHIGKQGTIIMYQSFEVTNFRCFHELNVTNLERVNLIAGVNNVGKTTLLEALFIHCGAYHPQLTLRLNTFRGIESMTIEIGRMAETPWDSLFSEFDTSKEIKLEGNDTETGIRVLRLNTVRQTEEIAEIRSLIQGSPDMTGEISSSLEFPRVLKLKNEENGQNSYYMILEPRGVRIHPIPPPSPFQTILIGSWNRTPMKEDAERFGKLEIKGQLDVLTDALKIIEPRLRRLSVIVVGDTPMIHSTIDGLR
;
A
#
# COMPACT_ATOMS: atom_id res chain seq x y z
N MET A 1 -25.47 38.87 -9.14
CA MET A 1 -25.22 38.25 -7.83
C MET A 1 -24.21 37.15 -8.10
N ASP A 2 -22.94 37.48 -7.91
CA ASP A 2 -21.78 36.62 -8.20
C ASP A 2 -21.73 35.44 -7.24
N ILE A 3 -21.59 34.23 -7.80
CA ILE A 3 -21.26 33.00 -7.06
C ILE A 3 -19.80 32.69 -7.42
N ASN A 4 -18.90 33.54 -6.92
CA ASN A 4 -17.46 33.34 -6.97
C ASN A 4 -16.94 33.35 -5.53
N ASP A 5 -17.30 32.32 -4.75
CA ASP A 5 -16.47 31.90 -3.62
C ASP A 5 -16.93 30.55 -3.07
N VAL A 6 -16.39 29.46 -3.62
CA VAL A 6 -16.30 28.18 -2.92
C VAL A 6 -14.86 27.70 -3.06
N HIS A 7 -14.03 28.09 -2.10
CA HIS A 7 -12.69 27.54 -1.89
C HIS A 7 -12.80 26.07 -1.45
N ILE A 8 -12.87 25.14 -2.40
CA ILE A 8 -12.71 23.70 -2.12
C ILE A 8 -11.22 23.41 -2.01
N ARG A 9 -10.70 23.44 -0.78
CA ARG A 9 -9.37 22.90 -0.46
C ARG A 9 -9.37 21.41 -0.73
N THR A 10 -8.88 21.02 -1.92
CA THR A 10 -8.66 19.63 -2.28
C THR A 10 -7.37 19.14 -1.61
N PRO A 11 -7.28 17.91 -1.07
CA PRO A 11 -6.03 17.42 -0.50
C PRO A 11 -4.95 17.37 -1.57
N VAL A 12 -3.86 18.11 -1.34
CA VAL A 12 -2.62 17.99 -2.12
C VAL A 12 -1.98 16.68 -1.72
N ILE A 13 -1.93 15.71 -2.64
CA ILE A 13 -1.17 14.48 -2.42
C ILE A 13 0.24 14.71 -2.92
N LYS A 14 1.17 14.78 -1.97
CA LYS A 14 2.60 15.00 -2.22
C LYS A 14 3.29 13.64 -2.29
N ILE A 15 3.79 13.27 -3.47
CA ILE A 15 4.75 12.17 -3.59
C ILE A 15 6.10 12.76 -3.19
N THR A 16 6.58 12.46 -1.98
CA THR A 16 7.92 12.84 -1.56
C THR A 16 8.94 11.80 -2.00
N SER A 17 10.09 12.30 -2.40
CA SER A 17 11.20 11.56 -2.97
C SER A 17 11.98 10.75 -1.92
N HIS A 18 12.48 9.57 -2.28
CA HIS A 18 13.14 8.64 -1.35
C HIS A 18 14.66 8.79 -1.35
N ILE A 19 15.35 8.53 -0.24
CA ILE A 19 16.82 8.52 -0.15
C ILE A 19 17.33 7.09 -0.40
N GLY A 20 17.91 6.84 -1.57
CA GLY A 20 18.52 5.58 -1.98
C GLY A 20 19.77 5.20 -1.17
N LYS A 21 20.34 4.03 -1.47
CA LYS A 21 21.46 3.42 -0.70
C LYS A 21 22.73 4.26 -0.69
N GLN A 22 22.84 5.27 -1.57
CA GLN A 22 23.97 6.21 -1.67
C GLN A 22 23.62 7.66 -1.31
N GLY A 23 22.45 7.93 -0.72
CA GLY A 23 22.01 9.30 -0.46
C GLY A 23 21.37 10.00 -1.66
N THR A 24 21.26 9.31 -2.80
CA THR A 24 20.63 9.81 -4.02
C THR A 24 19.12 9.75 -3.92
N ILE A 25 18.43 10.74 -4.45
CA ILE A 25 16.99 10.78 -4.44
C ILE A 25 16.43 9.85 -5.54
N ILE A 26 15.65 8.82 -5.17
CA ILE A 26 14.90 8.00 -6.14
C ILE A 26 13.69 8.80 -6.59
N MET A 27 13.60 9.03 -7.90
CA MET A 27 12.52 9.76 -8.54
C MET A 27 12.02 8.99 -9.76
N TYR A 28 10.72 8.70 -9.80
CA TYR A 28 10.09 8.17 -11.01
C TYR A 28 10.15 9.21 -12.13
N GLN A 29 10.49 8.76 -13.33
CA GLN A 29 10.45 9.54 -14.57
C GLN A 29 9.22 9.18 -15.40
N SER A 30 8.79 7.92 -15.34
CA SER A 30 7.57 7.43 -15.96
C SER A 30 6.96 6.28 -15.19
N PHE A 31 5.66 6.08 -15.37
CA PHE A 31 4.91 4.98 -14.78
C PHE A 31 3.80 4.50 -15.73
N GLU A 32 3.74 3.20 -15.95
CA GLU A 32 2.76 2.52 -16.79
C GLU A 32 1.96 1.52 -15.96
N VAL A 33 0.66 1.48 -16.21
CA VAL A 33 -0.30 0.62 -15.51
C VAL A 33 -1.15 -0.10 -16.54
N THR A 34 -1.21 -1.43 -16.44
CA THR A 34 -2.04 -2.29 -17.30
C THR A 34 -2.96 -3.16 -16.44
N ASN A 35 -4.23 -3.25 -16.83
CA ASN A 35 -5.28 -4.07 -16.22
C ASN A 35 -5.51 -3.85 -14.71
N PHE A 36 -5.27 -2.65 -14.18
CA PHE A 36 -5.43 -2.33 -12.76
C PHE A 36 -6.68 -1.46 -12.51
N ARG A 37 -7.66 -2.00 -11.79
CA ARG A 37 -8.94 -1.37 -11.44
C ARG A 37 -9.66 -0.75 -12.66
N CYS A 38 -9.65 0.57 -12.79
CA CYS A 38 -10.30 1.29 -13.89
C CYS A 38 -9.39 1.47 -15.11
N PHE A 39 -8.11 1.09 -15.02
CA PHE A 39 -7.14 1.25 -16.09
C PHE A 39 -6.97 -0.07 -16.85
N HIS A 40 -7.40 -0.09 -18.12
CA HIS A 40 -6.92 -1.10 -19.07
C HIS A 40 -5.46 -0.84 -19.40
N GLU A 41 -5.14 0.42 -19.72
CA GLU A 41 -3.80 0.91 -19.95
C GLU A 41 -3.74 2.39 -19.55
N LEU A 42 -2.68 2.80 -18.86
CA LEU A 42 -2.37 4.18 -18.53
C LEU A 42 -0.85 4.35 -18.58
N ASN A 43 -0.39 5.37 -19.30
CA ASN A 43 1.02 5.76 -19.33
C ASN A 43 1.16 7.20 -18.84
N VAL A 44 1.98 7.40 -17.82
CA VAL A 44 2.34 8.71 -17.26
C VAL A 44 3.83 8.94 -17.50
N THR A 45 4.15 10.01 -18.23
CA THR A 45 5.53 10.42 -18.54
C THR A 45 5.86 11.75 -17.91
N ASN A 46 7.15 12.11 -17.88
CA ASN A 46 7.65 13.38 -17.36
C ASN A 46 7.27 13.60 -15.89
N LEU A 47 7.35 12.53 -15.09
CA LEU A 47 7.19 12.64 -13.65
C LEU A 47 8.42 13.35 -13.07
N GLU A 48 8.14 14.34 -12.23
CA GLU A 48 9.15 15.16 -11.57
C GLU A 48 9.10 14.94 -10.05
N ARG A 49 9.93 15.66 -9.30
CA ARG A 49 9.97 15.57 -7.83
C ARG A 49 8.62 15.84 -7.16
N VAL A 50 7.79 16.70 -7.77
CA VAL A 50 6.45 17.03 -7.27
C VAL A 50 5.49 17.03 -8.46
N ASN A 51 4.47 16.18 -8.40
CA ASN A 51 3.46 16.05 -9.44
C ASN A 51 2.08 16.39 -8.87
N LEU A 52 1.31 17.20 -9.60
CA LEU A 52 -0.09 17.50 -9.27
C LEU A 52 -1.00 16.73 -10.22
N ILE A 53 -1.73 15.74 -9.69
CA ILE A 53 -2.70 14.95 -10.46
C ILE A 53 -4.09 15.55 -10.22
N ALA A 54 -4.66 16.20 -11.24
CA ALA A 54 -5.96 16.85 -11.19
C ALA A 54 -6.95 16.23 -12.19
N GLY A 55 -8.25 16.46 -11.97
CA GLY A 55 -9.33 15.94 -12.83
C GLY A 55 -10.62 15.74 -12.06
N VAL A 56 -11.72 15.42 -12.75
CA VAL A 56 -13.02 15.17 -12.12
C VAL A 56 -13.00 13.93 -11.21
N ASN A 57 -13.98 13.81 -10.33
CA ASN A 57 -14.05 12.65 -9.44
C ASN A 57 -14.21 11.35 -10.24
N ASN A 58 -13.72 10.25 -9.66
CA ASN A 58 -13.85 8.91 -10.22
C ASN A 58 -13.06 8.61 -11.52
N VAL A 59 -12.17 9.50 -11.99
CA VAL A 59 -11.30 9.25 -13.16
C VAL A 59 -10.07 8.37 -12.88
N GLY A 60 -9.92 7.85 -11.66
CA GLY A 60 -8.78 7.01 -11.29
C GLY A 60 -7.58 7.73 -10.66
N LYS A 61 -7.71 8.99 -10.21
CA LYS A 61 -6.61 9.70 -9.51
C LYS A 61 -6.08 8.91 -8.30
N THR A 62 -6.98 8.43 -7.44
CA THR A 62 -6.63 7.58 -6.30
C THR A 62 -6.06 6.24 -6.77
N THR A 63 -6.65 5.64 -7.81
CA THR A 63 -6.18 4.38 -8.41
C THR A 63 -4.72 4.47 -8.87
N LEU A 64 -4.30 5.60 -9.48
CA LEU A 64 -2.91 5.81 -9.90
C LEU A 64 -1.95 5.81 -8.69
N LEU A 65 -2.34 6.47 -7.59
CA LEU A 65 -1.54 6.48 -6.36
C LEU A 65 -1.49 5.12 -5.66
N GLU A 66 -2.57 4.35 -5.73
CA GLU A 66 -2.63 2.97 -5.25
C GLU A 66 -1.72 2.04 -6.06
N ALA A 67 -1.71 2.20 -7.39
CA ALA A 67 -0.84 1.45 -8.29
C ALA A 67 0.64 1.76 -7.99
N LEU A 68 0.99 3.05 -7.87
CA LEU A 68 2.31 3.47 -7.43
C LEU A 68 2.66 2.85 -6.08
N PHE A 69 1.76 2.92 -5.09
CA PHE A 69 2.00 2.37 -3.75
C PHE A 69 2.28 0.86 -3.76
N ILE A 70 1.55 0.08 -4.56
CA ILE A 70 1.84 -1.36 -4.74
C ILE A 70 3.20 -1.56 -5.41
N HIS A 71 3.49 -0.82 -6.49
CA HIS A 71 4.79 -0.88 -7.18
C HIS A 71 5.93 -0.61 -6.21
N CYS A 72 5.75 0.34 -5.29
CA CYS A 72 6.73 0.64 -4.26
C CYS A 72 7.02 -0.50 -3.29
N GLY A 73 6.01 -1.29 -2.98
CA GLY A 73 6.17 -2.46 -2.12
C GLY A 73 7.09 -3.51 -2.70
N ALA A 74 7.17 -3.61 -4.04
CA ALA A 74 7.91 -4.52 -4.91
C ALA A 74 7.77 -6.03 -4.62
N TYR A 75 7.83 -6.42 -3.36
CA TYR A 75 7.87 -7.79 -2.85
C TYR A 75 6.72 -8.11 -1.89
N HIS A 76 5.95 -7.10 -1.47
CA HIS A 76 4.93 -7.24 -0.44
C HIS A 76 3.51 -7.33 -1.02
N PRO A 77 3.00 -8.53 -1.40
CA PRO A 77 1.66 -8.65 -1.94
C PRO A 77 0.59 -8.20 -0.92
N GLN A 78 0.86 -8.30 0.39
CA GLN A 78 0.00 -7.78 1.47
C GLN A 78 -0.35 -6.30 1.39
N LEU A 79 0.42 -5.48 0.65
CA LEU A 79 0.04 -4.09 0.42
C LEU A 79 -1.27 -3.95 -0.35
N THR A 80 -1.66 -4.95 -1.13
CA THR A 80 -2.95 -4.96 -1.82
C THR A 80 -4.13 -4.98 -0.85
N LEU A 81 -4.02 -5.70 0.27
CA LEU A 81 -5.04 -5.72 1.31
C LEU A 81 -5.15 -4.36 2.02
N ARG A 82 -4.02 -3.68 2.24
CA ARG A 82 -4.01 -2.34 2.85
C ARG A 82 -4.76 -1.31 2.01
N LEU A 83 -4.77 -1.46 0.68
CA LEU A 83 -5.57 -0.58 -0.18
C LEU A 83 -7.07 -0.66 0.13
N ASN A 84 -7.57 -1.85 0.45
CA ASN A 84 -8.98 -2.03 0.80
C ASN A 84 -9.28 -1.41 2.17
N THR A 85 -8.37 -1.53 3.13
CA THR A 85 -8.48 -0.82 4.41
C THR A 85 -8.49 0.70 4.22
N PHE A 86 -7.68 1.26 3.31
CA PHE A 86 -7.72 2.69 2.97
C PHE A 86 -9.05 3.16 2.38
N ARG A 87 -9.90 2.23 1.92
CA ARG A 87 -11.25 2.50 1.41
C ARG A 87 -12.36 2.19 2.43
N GLY A 88 -12.01 1.92 3.70
CA GLY A 88 -12.97 1.61 4.75
C GLY A 88 -13.53 0.18 4.70
N ILE A 89 -12.91 -0.71 3.93
CA ILE A 89 -13.25 -2.13 3.92
C ILE A 89 -12.46 -2.79 5.05
N GLU A 90 -13.00 -2.73 6.26
CA GLU A 90 -12.33 -3.21 7.48
C GLU A 90 -12.63 -4.68 7.79
N SER A 91 -13.76 -5.21 7.32
CA SER A 91 -14.13 -6.62 7.51
C SER A 91 -13.81 -7.44 6.26
N MET A 92 -12.73 -8.23 6.32
CA MET A 92 -12.60 -9.38 5.43
C MET A 92 -13.54 -10.47 5.93
N THR A 93 -14.80 -10.46 5.49
CA THR A 93 -15.63 -11.66 5.60
C THR A 93 -15.10 -12.62 4.55
N ILE A 94 -14.29 -13.60 4.97
CA ILE A 94 -13.83 -14.66 4.08
C ILE A 94 -15.06 -15.53 3.80
N GLU A 95 -15.77 -15.25 2.72
CA GLU A 95 -16.75 -16.19 2.19
C GLU A 95 -15.99 -17.41 1.68
N ILE A 96 -16.39 -18.58 2.16
CA ILE A 96 -15.82 -19.88 1.80
C ILE A 96 -16.77 -20.46 0.75
N GLY A 97 -16.27 -20.67 -0.46
CA GLY A 97 -17.05 -21.04 -1.64
C GLY A 97 -16.24 -20.95 -2.93
N ARG A 98 -16.52 -21.83 -3.91
CA ARG A 98 -15.96 -21.75 -5.28
C ARG A 98 -16.25 -20.41 -5.99
N MET A 99 -17.29 -19.69 -5.55
CA MET A 99 -17.71 -18.40 -6.10
C MET A 99 -17.50 -17.22 -5.15
N ALA A 100 -16.86 -17.43 -3.99
CA ALA A 100 -16.54 -16.31 -3.10
C ALA A 100 -15.67 -15.29 -3.85
N GLU A 101 -15.76 -14.00 -3.54
CA GLU A 101 -14.83 -13.01 -4.06
C GLU A 101 -13.55 -13.02 -3.23
N THR A 102 -12.39 -12.80 -3.85
CA THR A 102 -11.17 -12.55 -3.09
C THR A 102 -11.02 -11.07 -2.77
N PRO A 103 -10.28 -10.72 -1.70
CA PRO A 103 -9.95 -9.33 -1.42
C PRO A 103 -9.22 -8.61 -2.57
N TRP A 104 -8.55 -9.34 -3.46
CA TRP A 104 -7.78 -8.76 -4.56
C TRP A 104 -8.52 -8.74 -5.90
N ASP A 105 -9.73 -9.30 -6.02
CA ASP A 105 -10.48 -9.31 -7.29
C ASP A 105 -10.72 -7.89 -7.82
N SER A 106 -11.01 -6.94 -6.91
CA SER A 106 -11.22 -5.52 -7.24
C SER A 106 -9.99 -4.80 -7.80
N LEU A 107 -8.80 -5.41 -7.73
CA LEU A 107 -7.58 -4.86 -8.32
C LEU A 107 -7.52 -5.11 -9.82
N PHE A 108 -8.17 -6.16 -10.31
CA PHE A 108 -8.16 -6.53 -11.72
C PHE A 108 -9.18 -5.70 -12.48
N SER A 109 -8.80 -5.23 -13.67
CA SER A 109 -9.71 -4.48 -14.52
C SER A 109 -10.95 -5.31 -14.83
N GLU A 110 -12.13 -4.70 -14.64
CA GLU A 110 -13.43 -5.36 -14.81
C GLU A 110 -13.61 -6.60 -13.90
N PHE A 111 -12.86 -6.68 -12.79
CA PHE A 111 -12.82 -7.85 -11.90
C PHE A 111 -12.35 -9.15 -12.59
N ASP A 112 -11.72 -9.03 -13.77
CA ASP A 112 -11.26 -10.18 -14.54
C ASP A 112 -9.90 -10.66 -14.02
N THR A 113 -9.95 -11.57 -13.05
CA THR A 113 -8.75 -12.19 -12.45
C THR A 113 -8.01 -13.16 -13.39
N SER A 114 -8.45 -13.30 -14.65
CA SER A 114 -7.73 -14.05 -15.69
C SER A 114 -6.65 -13.20 -16.34
N LYS A 115 -6.80 -11.88 -16.29
CA LYS A 115 -5.82 -10.91 -16.78
C LYS A 115 -4.67 -10.79 -15.79
N GLU A 116 -3.50 -10.44 -16.31
CA GLU A 116 -2.35 -10.05 -15.50
C GLU A 116 -2.36 -8.54 -15.33
N ILE A 117 -2.17 -8.07 -14.09
CA ILE A 117 -1.87 -6.67 -13.79
C ILE A 117 -0.38 -6.47 -14.02
N LYS A 118 -0.01 -5.44 -14.80
CA LYS A 118 1.38 -5.01 -14.99
C LYS A 118 1.53 -3.59 -14.48
N LEU A 119 2.49 -3.38 -13.60
CA LEU A 119 2.90 -2.06 -13.10
C LEU A 119 4.37 -1.87 -13.46
N GLU A 120 4.68 -0.90 -14.29
CA GLU A 120 6.04 -0.63 -14.74
C GLU A 120 6.42 0.79 -14.37
N GLY A 121 7.60 0.94 -13.76
CA GLY A 121 8.09 2.24 -13.34
C GLY A 121 9.55 2.39 -13.70
N ASN A 122 9.89 3.53 -14.30
CA ASN A 122 11.26 3.92 -14.57
C ASN A 122 11.67 5.00 -13.58
N ASP A 123 12.78 4.80 -12.85
CA ASP A 123 13.33 5.77 -11.92
C ASP A 123 14.82 6.02 -12.11
N THR A 124 15.28 7.12 -11.51
CA THR A 124 16.63 7.67 -11.65
C THR A 124 17.76 6.80 -11.10
N GLU A 125 17.47 5.76 -10.31
CA GLU A 125 18.51 4.95 -9.65
C GLU A 125 18.48 3.48 -10.11
N THR A 126 17.30 2.88 -10.16
CA THR A 126 17.14 1.45 -10.47
C THR A 126 16.78 1.19 -11.94
N GLY A 127 16.43 2.23 -12.70
CA GLY A 127 15.96 2.10 -14.07
C GLY A 127 14.55 1.55 -14.13
N ILE A 128 14.29 0.65 -15.09
CA ILE A 128 12.97 0.07 -15.33
C ILE A 128 12.73 -1.11 -14.39
N ARG A 129 11.64 -1.05 -13.63
CA ARG A 129 11.15 -2.12 -12.76
C ARG A 129 9.73 -2.49 -13.13
N VAL A 130 9.53 -3.78 -13.36
CA VAL A 130 8.23 -4.34 -13.73
C VAL A 130 7.72 -5.24 -12.62
N LEU A 131 6.51 -4.97 -12.17
CA LEU A 131 5.79 -5.74 -11.18
C LEU A 131 4.54 -6.33 -11.83
N ARG A 132 4.39 -7.65 -11.75
CA ARG A 132 3.25 -8.39 -12.29
C ARG A 132 2.45 -9.02 -11.17
N LEU A 133 1.12 -8.91 -11.24
CA LEU A 133 0.21 -9.58 -10.33
C LEU A 133 -0.77 -10.46 -11.11
N ASN A 134 -0.91 -11.71 -10.68
CA ASN A 134 -1.87 -12.63 -11.26
C ASN A 134 -2.41 -13.60 -10.21
N THR A 135 -3.65 -14.03 -10.39
CA THR A 135 -4.20 -15.13 -9.59
C THR A 135 -3.66 -16.45 -10.11
N VAL A 136 -3.14 -17.31 -9.22
CA VAL A 136 -2.70 -18.65 -9.59
C VAL A 136 -3.92 -19.56 -9.67
N ARG A 137 -4.14 -20.16 -10.84
CA ARG A 137 -5.29 -21.02 -11.12
C ARG A 137 -4.92 -22.47 -11.45
N GLN A 138 -3.65 -22.73 -11.78
CA GLN A 138 -3.17 -24.06 -12.14
C GLN A 138 -3.00 -24.91 -10.88
N THR A 139 -3.59 -26.11 -10.89
CA THR A 139 -3.59 -27.01 -9.73
C THR A 139 -2.19 -27.48 -9.37
N GLU A 140 -1.35 -27.67 -10.40
CA GLU A 140 0.04 -28.09 -10.29
C GLU A 140 0.89 -27.00 -9.61
N GLU A 141 0.78 -25.75 -10.06
CA GLU A 141 1.49 -24.60 -9.46
C GLU A 141 1.04 -24.39 -7.99
N ILE A 142 -0.25 -24.55 -7.69
CA ILE A 142 -0.76 -24.50 -6.32
C ILE A 142 -0.18 -25.63 -5.46
N ALA A 143 -0.05 -26.84 -6.01
CA ALA A 143 0.53 -27.98 -5.31
C ALA A 143 2.04 -27.78 -5.04
N GLU A 144 2.78 -27.20 -5.99
CA GLU A 144 4.18 -26.81 -5.81
C GLU A 144 4.34 -25.73 -4.74
N ILE A 145 3.48 -24.70 -4.76
CA ILE A 145 3.49 -23.66 -3.72
C ILE A 145 3.21 -24.29 -2.35
N ARG A 146 2.27 -25.23 -2.24
CA ARG A 146 2.00 -25.96 -1.00
C ARG A 146 3.20 -26.78 -0.52
N SER A 147 3.89 -27.49 -1.41
CA SER A 147 5.05 -28.31 -1.03
C SER A 147 6.21 -27.45 -0.53
N LEU A 148 6.43 -26.28 -1.13
CA LEU A 148 7.42 -25.29 -0.67
C LEU A 148 7.12 -24.76 0.74
N ILE A 149 5.85 -24.74 1.13
CA ILE A 149 5.36 -24.14 2.37
C ILE A 149 5.33 -25.15 3.54
N GLN A 150 5.18 -26.44 3.25
CA GLN A 150 5.05 -27.54 4.21
C GLN A 150 6.39 -28.14 4.66
N GLY A 151 7.51 -27.42 4.50
CA GLY A 151 8.86 -27.88 4.88
C GLY A 151 9.15 -28.13 6.38
N SER A 152 8.15 -28.49 7.21
CA SER A 152 8.34 -29.05 8.56
C SER A 152 7.52 -30.34 8.72
N PRO A 153 8.16 -31.51 8.95
CA PRO A 153 7.49 -32.80 9.02
C PRO A 153 6.90 -33.05 10.42
N ASP A 154 6.03 -32.16 10.89
CA ASP A 154 5.24 -32.42 12.09
C ASP A 154 3.85 -31.82 11.93
N MET A 155 2.97 -32.61 11.32
CA MET A 155 1.73 -33.03 11.95
C MET A 155 1.04 -34.03 11.01
N THR A 156 1.12 -35.30 11.40
CA THR A 156 0.18 -36.34 11.00
C THR A 156 -1.22 -35.92 11.43
N GLY A 157 -1.96 -35.30 10.51
CA GLY A 157 -3.37 -34.98 10.65
C GLY A 157 -4.04 -35.23 9.31
N GLU A 158 -5.06 -36.08 9.33
CA GLU A 158 -5.73 -36.67 8.19
C GLU A 158 -6.00 -35.71 7.02
N ILE A 159 -5.73 -36.22 5.82
CA ILE A 159 -6.00 -35.59 4.54
C ILE A 159 -7.52 -35.51 4.38
N SER A 160 -8.12 -34.42 4.86
CA SER A 160 -9.46 -34.02 4.42
C SER A 160 -9.34 -33.45 3.00
N SER A 161 -9.64 -34.31 2.03
CA SER A 161 -9.80 -34.03 0.60
C SER A 161 -10.96 -33.08 0.25
N SER A 162 -11.47 -32.31 1.23
CA SER A 162 -12.68 -31.48 1.11
C SER A 162 -12.48 -29.99 1.43
N LEU A 163 -11.27 -29.53 1.76
CA LEU A 163 -11.01 -28.11 1.99
C LEU A 163 -10.64 -27.42 0.67
N GLU A 164 -11.49 -26.49 0.26
CA GLU A 164 -11.43 -25.67 -0.95
C GLU A 164 -10.00 -25.24 -1.34
N PHE A 165 -9.73 -25.22 -2.65
CA PHE A 165 -8.43 -24.81 -3.19
C PHE A 165 -8.02 -23.45 -2.60
N PRO A 166 -6.77 -23.32 -2.10
CA PRO A 166 -6.30 -22.08 -1.52
C PRO A 166 -6.24 -21.05 -2.64
N ARG A 167 -6.72 -19.85 -2.36
CA ARG A 167 -6.70 -18.78 -3.34
C ARG A 167 -5.36 -18.08 -3.24
N VAL A 168 -4.65 -18.00 -4.35
CA VAL A 168 -3.27 -17.52 -4.36
C VAL A 168 -3.15 -16.34 -5.31
N LEU A 169 -2.68 -15.22 -4.78
CA LEU A 169 -2.21 -14.08 -5.56
C LEU A 169 -0.68 -14.17 -5.67
N LYS A 170 -0.17 -14.23 -6.90
CA LYS A 170 1.25 -14.19 -7.20
C LYS A 170 1.65 -12.77 -7.56
N LEU A 171 2.76 -12.32 -6.97
CA LEU A 171 3.42 -11.06 -7.23
C LEU A 171 4.81 -11.38 -7.77
N LYS A 172 5.11 -11.01 -9.01
CA LYS A 172 6.42 -11.23 -9.64
C LYS A 172 7.09 -9.90 -9.94
N ASN A 173 8.27 -9.66 -9.39
CA ASN A 173 9.15 -8.56 -9.79
C ASN A 173 10.10 -9.04 -10.92
N GLU A 174 10.33 -8.30 -11.99
CA GLU A 174 11.22 -8.74 -13.08
C GLU A 174 12.72 -8.43 -12.86
N GLU A 175 13.12 -7.86 -11.71
CA GLU A 175 14.53 -7.66 -11.32
C GLU A 175 15.28 -8.97 -10.99
N ASN A 176 16.54 -9.16 -11.41
CA ASN A 176 17.34 -10.40 -11.25
C ASN A 176 17.18 -11.20 -9.92
N GLY A 177 16.57 -12.41 -9.95
CA GLY A 177 16.57 -13.36 -8.81
C GLY A 177 15.31 -14.24 -8.66
N GLN A 178 15.14 -14.87 -7.49
CA GLN A 178 13.86 -15.48 -7.11
C GLN A 178 12.87 -14.38 -6.76
N ASN A 179 11.86 -14.27 -7.62
CA ASN A 179 11.15 -13.01 -7.82
C ASN A 179 9.67 -13.05 -7.52
N SER A 180 9.16 -14.22 -7.16
CA SER A 180 7.74 -14.45 -6.94
C SER A 180 7.43 -14.55 -5.46
N TYR A 181 6.49 -13.72 -5.03
CA TYR A 181 5.92 -13.71 -3.69
C TYR A 181 4.45 -14.07 -3.80
N TYR A 182 3.98 -14.88 -2.88
CA TYR A 182 2.65 -15.43 -2.88
C TYR A 182 1.90 -14.94 -1.65
N MET A 183 0.70 -14.43 -1.87
CA MET A 183 -0.30 -14.28 -0.83
C MET A 183 -1.31 -15.40 -0.97
N ILE A 184 -1.48 -16.16 0.10
CA ILE A 184 -2.29 -17.37 0.14
C ILE A 184 -3.39 -17.14 1.16
N LEU A 185 -4.63 -17.20 0.68
CA LEU A 185 -5.81 -17.11 1.52
C LEU A 185 -6.20 -18.52 1.96
N GLU A 186 -6.16 -18.74 3.27
CA GLU A 186 -6.52 -19.99 3.94
C GLU A 186 -7.67 -19.74 4.92
N PRO A 187 -8.40 -20.79 5.36
CA PRO A 187 -9.49 -20.64 6.34
C PRO A 187 -9.06 -19.99 7.66
N ARG A 188 -7.76 -20.11 8.02
CA ARG A 188 -7.20 -19.56 9.26
C ARG A 188 -6.57 -18.18 9.08
N GLY A 189 -6.59 -17.60 7.88
CA GLY A 189 -6.07 -16.26 7.61
C GLY A 189 -5.25 -16.16 6.32
N VAL A 190 -4.42 -15.13 6.23
CA VAL A 190 -3.57 -14.85 5.07
C VAL A 190 -2.13 -15.21 5.38
N ARG A 191 -1.50 -16.02 4.52
CA ARG A 191 -0.08 -16.38 4.60
C ARG A 191 0.70 -15.76 3.45
N ILE A 192 1.89 -15.24 3.74
CA ILE A 192 2.84 -14.75 2.72
C ILE A 192 4.04 -15.71 2.63
N HIS A 193 4.44 -16.04 1.40
CA HIS A 193 5.61 -16.89 1.16
C HIS A 193 6.31 -16.53 -0.17
N PRO A 194 7.65 -16.55 -0.26
CA PRO A 194 8.57 -16.51 0.88
C PRO A 194 8.40 -15.21 1.67
N ILE A 195 9.07 -15.09 2.82
CA ILE A 195 9.06 -13.82 3.57
C ILE A 195 9.73 -12.76 2.69
N PRO A 196 9.02 -11.67 2.33
CA PRO A 196 9.57 -10.67 1.44
C PRO A 196 10.71 -9.89 2.11
N PRO A 197 11.78 -9.56 1.35
CA PRO A 197 12.79 -8.63 1.83
C PRO A 197 12.16 -7.23 1.99
N PRO A 198 12.83 -6.32 2.71
CA PRO A 198 12.36 -4.94 2.84
C PRO A 198 12.09 -4.30 1.48
N SER A 199 11.04 -3.47 1.40
CA SER A 199 10.75 -2.69 0.20
C SER A 199 11.99 -1.90 -0.23
N PRO A 200 12.29 -1.83 -1.55
CA PRO A 200 13.47 -1.16 -2.04
C PRO A 200 13.46 0.35 -1.74
N PHE A 201 12.28 0.89 -1.45
CA PHE A 201 12.07 2.28 -1.09
C PHE A 201 10.89 2.43 -0.14
N GLN A 202 11.09 3.21 0.91
CA GLN A 202 10.05 3.57 1.87
C GLN A 202 9.04 4.51 1.21
N THR A 203 7.78 4.07 1.16
CA THR A 203 6.68 4.88 0.59
C THR A 203 5.62 5.15 1.64
N ILE A 204 5.09 6.37 1.65
CA ILE A 204 3.99 6.80 2.50
C ILE A 204 2.83 7.18 1.59
N LEU A 205 1.69 6.51 1.75
CA LEU A 205 0.43 6.92 1.14
C LEU A 205 -0.41 7.67 2.18
N ILE A 206 -0.71 8.94 1.90
CA ILE A 206 -1.55 9.78 2.78
C ILE A 206 -2.95 9.82 2.17
N GLY A 207 -3.88 9.07 2.77
CA GLY A 207 -5.29 9.08 2.38
C GLY A 207 -6.04 10.30 2.93
N SER A 208 -7.08 10.75 2.23
CA SER A 208 -7.93 11.86 2.69
C SER A 208 -8.99 11.44 3.72
N TRP A 209 -9.32 10.15 3.78
CA TRP A 209 -10.42 9.61 4.60
C TRP A 209 -9.93 8.73 5.76
N ASN A 210 -8.91 7.89 5.53
CA ASN A 210 -8.25 7.16 6.60
C ASN A 210 -7.23 8.07 7.29
N ARG A 211 -7.61 8.62 8.45
CA ARG A 211 -6.61 8.95 9.45
C ARG A 211 -5.86 7.66 9.78
N THR A 212 -4.54 7.68 9.74
CA THR A 212 -3.73 6.56 10.27
C THR A 212 -4.32 6.16 11.63
N PRO A 213 -4.41 4.86 11.96
CA PRO A 213 -4.90 4.46 13.28
C PRO A 213 -4.16 5.24 14.36
N MET A 214 -4.88 5.84 15.32
CA MET A 214 -4.30 6.81 16.26
C MET A 214 -3.13 6.19 17.06
N LYS A 215 -3.19 4.88 17.29
CA LYS A 215 -2.11 4.07 17.85
C LYS A 215 -0.83 4.10 17.02
N GLU A 216 -0.92 3.94 15.69
CA GLU A 216 0.23 3.97 14.81
C GLU A 216 0.87 5.36 14.75
N ASP A 217 0.06 6.44 14.73
CA ASP A 217 0.59 7.80 14.81
C ASP A 217 1.30 8.06 16.15
N ALA A 218 0.74 7.58 17.26
CA ALA A 218 1.39 7.65 18.58
C ALA A 218 2.70 6.86 18.63
N GLU A 219 2.76 5.65 18.04
CA GLU A 219 3.98 4.85 17.94
C GLU A 219 5.06 5.55 17.09
N ARG A 220 4.66 6.17 15.96
CA ARG A 220 5.56 6.95 15.10
C ARG A 220 6.08 8.20 15.84
N PHE A 221 5.22 8.88 16.57
CA PHE A 221 5.59 10.00 17.44
C PHE A 221 6.62 9.58 18.49
N GLY A 222 6.36 8.47 19.21
CA GLY A 222 7.29 7.94 20.21
C GLY A 222 8.65 7.57 19.63
N LYS A 223 8.70 7.06 18.39
CA LYS A 223 9.97 6.79 17.69
C LYS A 223 10.77 8.07 17.40
N LEU A 224 10.10 9.19 17.09
CA LEU A 224 10.75 10.49 16.91
C LEU A 224 11.29 11.02 18.24
N GLU A 225 10.52 10.86 19.32
CA GLU A 225 10.91 11.26 20.66
C GLU A 225 12.15 10.51 21.15
N ILE A 226 12.18 9.18 21.00
CA ILE A 226 13.34 8.33 21.34
C ILE A 226 14.60 8.76 20.56
N LYS A 227 14.43 9.21 19.31
CA LYS A 227 15.52 9.68 18.46
C LYS A 227 15.93 11.14 18.73
N GLY A 228 15.23 11.86 19.61
CA GLY A 228 15.45 13.29 19.84
C GLY A 228 15.11 14.17 18.63
N GLN A 229 14.19 13.71 17.77
CA GLN A 229 13.85 14.37 16.49
C GLN A 229 12.48 15.08 16.52
N LEU A 230 11.90 15.30 17.71
CA LEU A 230 10.61 15.99 17.85
C LEU A 230 10.64 17.46 17.42
N ASP A 231 11.79 18.12 17.53
CA ASP A 231 11.93 19.52 17.15
C ASP A 231 11.67 19.71 15.66
N VAL A 232 12.16 18.79 14.81
CA VAL A 232 11.92 18.81 13.36
C VAL A 232 10.42 18.77 13.04
N LEU A 233 9.68 17.89 13.72
CA LEU A 233 8.23 17.80 13.55
C LEU A 233 7.53 19.07 14.05
N THR A 234 7.93 19.56 15.22
CA THR A 234 7.31 20.74 15.84
C THR A 234 7.54 21.98 14.99
N ASP A 235 8.75 22.20 14.49
CA ASP A 235 9.10 23.34 13.65
C ASP A 235 8.42 23.27 12.28
N ALA A 236 8.28 22.08 11.70
CA ALA A 236 7.49 21.90 10.48
C ALA A 236 6.00 22.26 10.70
N LEU A 237 5.41 21.87 11.83
CA LEU A 237 4.01 22.19 12.12
C LEU A 237 3.78 23.67 12.48
N LYS A 238 4.79 24.37 13.01
CA LYS A 238 4.74 25.82 13.24
C LYS A 238 4.56 26.63 11.95
N ILE A 239 4.89 26.07 10.78
CA ILE A 239 4.58 26.69 9.48
C ILE A 239 3.06 26.86 9.32
N ILE A 240 2.26 25.93 9.88
CA ILE A 240 0.79 25.94 9.79
C ILE A 240 0.17 26.66 10.99
N GLU A 241 0.63 26.38 12.22
CA GLU A 241 0.18 27.04 13.45
C GLU A 241 1.40 27.59 14.22
N PRO A 242 1.77 28.87 14.01
CA PRO A 242 2.99 29.45 14.60
C PRO A 242 3.01 29.48 16.12
N ARG A 243 1.85 29.41 16.79
CA ARG A 243 1.74 29.42 18.25
C ARG A 243 1.86 28.02 18.86
N LEU A 244 2.14 27.00 18.05
CA LEU A 244 2.38 25.64 18.53
C LEU A 244 3.58 25.62 19.49
N ARG A 245 3.31 25.35 20.76
CA ARG A 245 4.32 25.29 21.81
C ARG A 245 4.89 23.89 21.98
N ARG A 246 4.03 22.87 22.01
CA ARG A 246 4.44 21.49 22.30
C ARG A 246 3.48 20.48 21.69
N LEU A 247 4.01 19.34 21.31
CA LEU A 247 3.26 18.13 21.00
C LEU A 247 3.51 17.09 22.10
N SER A 248 2.47 16.34 22.48
CA SER A 248 2.57 15.26 23.46
C SER A 248 1.55 14.17 23.15
N VAL A 249 1.88 12.92 23.47
CA VAL A 249 0.88 11.83 23.45
C VAL A 249 0.10 11.84 24.75
N ILE A 250 -1.22 11.86 24.65
CA ILE A 250 -2.15 11.66 25.78
C ILE A 250 -3.02 10.45 25.49
N VAL A 251 -3.63 9.85 26.51
CA VAL A 251 -4.58 8.74 26.34
C VAL A 251 -5.96 9.24 26.75
N VAL A 252 -6.94 9.09 25.85
CA VAL A 252 -8.35 9.45 26.09
C VAL A 252 -9.20 8.24 25.74
N GLY A 253 -9.91 7.67 26.72
CA GLY A 253 -10.75 6.48 26.52
C GLY A 253 -9.99 5.30 25.91
N ASP A 254 -8.84 4.94 26.51
CA ASP A 254 -7.92 3.88 26.04
C ASP A 254 -7.34 4.06 24.64
N THR A 255 -7.56 5.23 24.02
CA THR A 255 -7.01 5.55 22.70
C THR A 255 -5.90 6.60 22.84
N PRO A 256 -4.65 6.30 22.40
CA PRO A 256 -3.60 7.29 22.39
C PRO A 256 -3.87 8.33 21.30
N MET A 257 -3.70 9.60 21.64
CA MET A 257 -3.89 10.75 20.76
C MET A 257 -2.70 11.69 20.85
N ILE A 258 -2.28 12.25 19.71
CA ILE A 258 -1.31 13.35 19.68
C ILE A 258 -2.05 14.64 20.00
N HIS A 259 -1.63 15.31 21.06
CA HIS A 259 -2.20 16.56 21.55
C HIS A 259 -1.20 17.71 21.34
N SER A 260 -1.70 18.84 20.87
CA SER A 260 -0.93 20.07 20.68
C SER A 260 -1.30 21.11 21.74
N THR A 261 -0.30 21.65 22.42
CA THR A 261 -0.44 22.85 23.24
C THR A 261 -0.12 24.08 22.40
N ILE A 262 -1.03 25.05 22.39
CA ILE A 262 -0.92 26.28 21.58
C ILE A 262 -0.97 27.48 22.54
N ASP A 263 -0.10 28.45 22.33
CA ASP A 263 -0.09 29.66 23.14
C ASP A 263 -1.32 30.55 22.84
N GLY A 264 -1.95 31.09 23.90
CA GLY A 264 -3.08 32.02 23.78
C GLY A 264 -4.46 31.39 23.65
N LEU A 265 -4.57 30.05 23.64
CA LEU A 265 -5.82 29.32 23.85
C LEU A 265 -5.89 28.90 25.32
N ARG A 266 -6.87 29.46 26.06
CA ARG A 266 -7.23 29.05 27.42
C ARG A 266 -8.28 27.96 27.37
#